data_AF-A0A379Z5K7-F1
#
_entry.id   AF-A0A379Z5K7-F1
#
_cell.length_a   1.000
_cell.length_b   1.000
_cell.length_c   1.000
_cell.angle_alpha   90.00
_cell.angle_beta   90.00
_cell.angle_gamma   90.00
#
_symmetry.space_group_name_H-M   'P 1'
#
loop_
_entity.id
_entity.type
_entity.pdbx_description
1 polymer ?
#
loop_
_entity_poly.entity_id
_entity_poly.type
_entity_poly.pdbx_seq_one_letter_code
_entity_poly.pdbx_strand_id
1 'polypeptide(L)'
;MQIKRQLSPLIVITALFAALSGLYLLGGGIWLAKLGGSLYYIIAGLVLLATSWLLFRRRATALLLYAVFLLGTTIWALWEVGPDFWALTPRLDVTFFFGLWLVLPFIYRKLVANGKFAYGALSAALAITVIALAYAVFNDPQEINGTLDAAQVQPKDATGSDWPAYGRTQEGTRYSPLSQINDKNVGQLQEAWRFQTGDLKTANDPGEITNEVTPIKIRDTLYMCTPHQKLFALDAATGKEKWKFDPQLKYNPTFQHITCRGVSYHETAAAAGAAGDAAPAMCARRIILPVNDGRLFALDAETGKPCPDFANNGELNLQSNMPYATPGHYEPTSPPVITDNVIVVAGAVTDNYSNREPSGVIRGFDVNSGKLLWAFDPGAKDPNAIPADEHHFVPNSPNSWAPAAYDAKLDIVYLPMGVATPDIWGGNRTPEMERYASGLLALNASTGKLAWFYQTVHHDLWDMDVPAQPTLADITDKSGKKVPVIYVPTKTGNIFVLNRTNGELVVPAPEKPVPQGPAKGDRLSPTQPFSELTFRPEKKLTGADMWGATIYDQLVCRVMFHSLRYEGTFTPPSEQGTLVFPGNLGMFEWGGLAVDTDREIAIANPIALPFRLQTDPARPRQPD
;
A
#
# COMPACT_ATOMS: atom_id res chain seq x y z
N MET A 1 11.25 -26.74 -67.56
CA MET A 1 10.23 -25.74 -67.15
C MET A 1 9.99 -25.88 -65.64
N GLN A 2 10.78 -25.20 -64.81
CA GLN A 2 10.60 -25.24 -63.36
C GLN A 2 9.37 -24.37 -63.02
N ILE A 3 8.26 -25.01 -62.66
CA ILE A 3 7.12 -24.32 -62.07
C ILE A 3 7.62 -23.66 -60.79
N LYS A 4 7.80 -22.34 -60.81
CA LYS A 4 7.99 -21.51 -59.60
C LYS A 4 6.75 -21.75 -58.73
N ARG A 5 6.82 -22.73 -57.81
CA ARG A 5 5.81 -22.96 -56.79
C ARG A 5 5.67 -21.67 -55.99
N GLN A 6 4.62 -20.90 -56.24
CA GLN A 6 4.34 -19.68 -55.50
C GLN A 6 4.37 -19.97 -54.00
N LEU A 7 5.03 -19.08 -53.24
CA LEU A 7 5.04 -19.18 -51.78
C LEU A 7 3.60 -19.07 -51.26
N SER A 8 3.20 -19.99 -50.40
CA SER A 8 1.89 -19.92 -49.75
C SER A 8 1.80 -18.63 -48.92
N PRO A 9 0.69 -17.87 -49.00
CA PRO A 9 0.48 -16.67 -48.17
C PRO A 9 0.73 -16.93 -46.68
N LEU A 10 0.28 -18.08 -46.16
CA LEU A 10 0.54 -18.52 -44.78
C LEU A 10 2.03 -18.62 -44.44
N ILE A 11 2.89 -19.12 -45.35
CA ILE A 11 4.34 -19.21 -45.11
C ILE A 11 4.96 -17.81 -45.12
N VAL A 12 4.50 -16.93 -46.01
CA VAL A 12 4.94 -15.54 -46.05
C VAL A 12 4.58 -14.82 -44.75
N ILE A 13 3.33 -14.92 -44.29
CA ILE A 13 2.88 -14.33 -43.02
C ILE A 13 3.68 -14.88 -41.83
N THR A 14 3.90 -16.19 -41.78
CA THR A 14 4.69 -16.85 -40.72
C THR A 14 6.14 -16.37 -40.73
N ALA A 15 6.77 -16.27 -41.90
CA ALA A 15 8.14 -15.77 -42.04
C ALA A 15 8.23 -14.28 -41.71
N LEU A 16 7.23 -13.47 -42.08
CA LEU A 16 7.15 -12.04 -41.74
C LEU A 16 7.01 -11.84 -40.23
N PHE A 17 6.15 -12.61 -39.57
CA PHE A 17 6.04 -12.57 -38.11
C PHE A 17 7.39 -12.88 -37.43
N ALA A 18 8.08 -13.95 -37.86
CA ALA A 18 9.41 -14.27 -37.36
C ALA A 18 10.45 -13.18 -37.65
N ALA A 19 10.39 -12.55 -38.84
CA ALA A 19 11.29 -11.47 -39.20
C ALA A 19 11.07 -10.23 -38.33
N LEU A 20 9.82 -9.78 -38.19
CA LEU A 20 9.48 -8.59 -37.39
C LEU A 20 9.81 -8.82 -35.91
N SER A 21 9.47 -9.99 -35.38
CA SER A 21 9.85 -10.40 -34.02
C SER A 21 11.36 -10.43 -33.84
N GLY A 22 12.08 -11.00 -34.80
CA GLY A 22 13.53 -11.09 -34.79
C GLY A 22 14.20 -9.72 -34.82
N LEU A 23 13.72 -8.81 -35.68
CA LEU A 23 14.21 -7.42 -35.74
C LEU A 23 13.93 -6.66 -34.45
N TYR A 24 12.74 -6.81 -33.87
CA TYR A 24 12.36 -6.15 -32.63
C TYR A 24 13.24 -6.61 -31.46
N LEU A 25 13.35 -7.93 -31.26
CA LEU A 25 14.17 -8.49 -30.18
C LEU A 25 15.66 -8.22 -30.38
N LEU A 26 16.15 -8.21 -31.62
CA LEU A 26 17.55 -7.87 -31.91
C LEU A 26 17.83 -6.39 -31.60
N GLY A 27 17.00 -5.47 -32.10
CA GLY A 27 17.17 -4.04 -31.89
C GLY A 27 17.08 -3.67 -30.42
N GLY A 28 16.01 -4.10 -29.74
CA GLY A 28 15.85 -3.87 -28.31
C GLY A 28 16.89 -4.63 -27.48
N GLY A 29 17.29 -5.84 -27.89
CA GLY A 29 18.33 -6.61 -27.23
C GLY A 29 19.71 -5.95 -27.29
N ILE A 30 20.07 -5.33 -28.42
CA ILE A 30 21.29 -4.52 -28.54
C ILE A 30 21.22 -3.31 -27.62
N TRP A 31 20.06 -2.65 -27.55
CA TRP A 31 19.86 -1.53 -26.64
C TRP A 31 20.00 -1.96 -25.17
N LEU A 32 19.32 -3.04 -24.77
CA LEU A 32 19.42 -3.62 -23.43
C LEU A 32 20.86 -4.01 -23.07
N ALA A 33 21.58 -4.65 -23.98
CA ALA A 33 22.97 -5.05 -23.76
C ALA A 33 23.90 -3.84 -23.53
N LYS A 34 23.68 -2.72 -24.25
CA LYS A 34 24.43 -1.47 -24.02
C LYS A 34 24.19 -0.89 -22.63
N LEU A 35 23.02 -1.13 -22.04
CA LEU A 35 22.68 -0.73 -20.67
C LEU A 35 23.11 -1.77 -19.62
N GLY A 36 23.87 -2.81 -20.02
CA GLY A 36 24.35 -3.86 -19.12
C GLY A 36 23.33 -4.98 -18.82
N GLY A 37 22.25 -5.07 -19.60
CA GLY A 37 21.24 -6.12 -19.46
C GLY A 37 21.56 -7.40 -20.25
N SER A 38 20.58 -8.31 -20.30
CA SER A 38 20.74 -9.66 -20.85
C SER A 38 21.03 -9.69 -22.37
N LEU A 39 22.01 -10.51 -22.77
CA LEU A 39 22.32 -10.80 -24.18
C LEU A 39 21.32 -11.77 -24.84
N TYR A 40 20.43 -12.40 -24.06
CA TYR A 40 19.48 -13.39 -24.57
C TYR A 40 18.62 -12.86 -25.72
N TYR A 41 18.16 -11.61 -25.64
CA TYR A 41 17.30 -11.02 -26.67
C TYR A 41 18.00 -10.81 -28.01
N ILE A 42 19.32 -10.59 -28.02
CA ILE A 42 20.14 -10.56 -29.25
C ILE A 42 20.15 -11.95 -29.88
N ILE A 43 20.41 -12.99 -29.07
CA ILE A 43 20.44 -14.38 -29.52
C ILE A 43 19.06 -14.78 -30.09
N ALA A 44 17.99 -14.49 -29.36
CA ALA A 44 16.62 -14.75 -29.79
C ALA A 44 16.30 -14.03 -31.11
N GLY A 45 16.68 -12.75 -31.23
CA GLY A 45 16.51 -11.96 -32.44
C GLY A 45 17.20 -12.59 -33.66
N LEU A 46 18.47 -12.95 -33.54
CA LEU A 46 19.25 -13.59 -34.60
C LEU A 46 18.66 -14.94 -35.03
N VAL A 47 18.24 -15.76 -34.06
CA VAL A 47 17.66 -17.08 -34.33
C VAL A 47 16.30 -16.95 -35.03
N LEU A 48 15.47 -15.98 -34.67
CA LEU A 48 14.19 -15.71 -35.34
C LEU A 48 14.38 -15.21 -36.78
N LEU A 49 15.39 -14.36 -37.04
CA LEU A 49 15.75 -13.93 -38.39
C LEU A 49 16.24 -15.10 -39.26
N ALA A 50 17.08 -15.97 -38.70
CA ALA A 50 17.53 -17.19 -39.39
C ALA A 50 16.35 -18.15 -39.65
N THR A 51 15.45 -18.30 -38.68
CA THR A 51 14.21 -19.09 -38.82
C THR A 51 13.33 -18.52 -39.93
N SER A 52 13.12 -17.21 -39.97
CA SER A 52 12.37 -16.53 -41.04
C SER A 52 12.96 -16.82 -42.42
N TRP A 53 14.27 -16.69 -42.57
CA TRP A 53 14.96 -16.99 -43.83
C TRP A 53 14.79 -18.45 -44.27
N LEU A 54 14.86 -19.40 -43.33
CA LEU A 54 14.63 -20.82 -43.61
C LEU A 54 13.17 -21.10 -43.99
N LEU A 55 12.20 -20.45 -43.34
CA LEU A 55 10.77 -20.53 -43.66
C LEU A 55 10.47 -19.99 -45.06
N PHE A 56 11.09 -18.86 -45.43
CA PHE A 56 10.97 -18.29 -46.77
C PHE A 56 11.53 -19.23 -47.84
N ARG A 57 12.62 -19.95 -47.52
CA ARG A 57 13.17 -21.03 -48.36
C ARG A 57 12.42 -22.35 -48.23
N ARG A 58 11.36 -22.40 -47.43
CA ARG A 58 10.53 -23.57 -47.13
C ARG A 58 11.36 -24.77 -46.64
N ARG A 59 12.43 -24.57 -45.86
CA ARG A 59 13.28 -25.67 -45.38
C ARG A 59 12.78 -26.22 -44.05
N ALA A 60 12.66 -27.55 -43.94
CA ALA A 60 12.30 -28.21 -42.68
C ALA A 60 13.30 -27.97 -41.54
N THR A 61 14.55 -27.59 -41.85
CA THR A 61 15.55 -27.17 -40.87
C THR A 61 15.14 -25.95 -40.05
N ALA A 62 14.16 -25.15 -40.51
CA ALA A 62 13.56 -24.08 -39.71
C ALA A 62 13.00 -24.62 -38.39
N LEU A 63 12.33 -25.78 -38.43
CA LEU A 63 11.75 -26.40 -37.24
C LEU A 63 12.82 -26.93 -36.28
N LEU A 64 13.92 -27.46 -36.82
CA LEU A 64 15.04 -27.94 -36.00
C LEU A 64 15.75 -26.79 -35.28
N LEU A 65 16.02 -25.69 -35.99
CA LEU A 65 16.58 -24.48 -35.40
C LEU A 65 15.65 -23.92 -34.32
N TYR A 66 14.35 -23.88 -34.60
CA TYR A 66 13.35 -23.40 -33.65
C TYR A 66 13.18 -24.33 -32.43
N ALA A 67 13.33 -25.65 -32.61
CA ALA A 67 13.31 -26.60 -31.50
C ALA A 67 14.47 -26.36 -30.53
N VAL A 68 15.68 -26.17 -31.06
CA VAL A 68 16.87 -25.83 -30.25
C VAL A 68 16.67 -24.49 -29.55
N PHE A 69 16.10 -23.50 -30.24
CA PHE A 69 15.77 -22.20 -29.66
C PHE A 69 14.80 -22.34 -28.48
N LEU A 70 13.64 -22.96 -28.68
CA LEU A 70 12.61 -23.09 -27.65
C LEU A 70 13.13 -23.87 -26.44
N LEU A 71 13.91 -24.94 -26.66
CA LEU A 71 14.53 -25.68 -25.56
C LEU A 71 15.56 -24.83 -24.83
N GLY A 72 16.42 -24.10 -25.56
CA GLY A 72 17.39 -23.17 -24.99
C GLY A 72 16.72 -22.04 -24.20
N THR A 73 15.62 -21.48 -24.71
CA THR A 73 14.80 -20.48 -24.02
C THR A 73 14.18 -21.05 -22.75
N THR A 74 13.65 -22.28 -22.80
CA THR A 74 13.08 -22.96 -21.61
C THR A 74 14.15 -23.16 -20.54
N ILE A 75 15.34 -23.62 -20.92
CA ILE A 75 16.46 -23.81 -19.99
C ILE A 75 16.92 -22.47 -19.42
N TRP A 76 17.08 -21.44 -20.25
CA TRP A 76 17.46 -20.10 -19.81
C TRP A 76 16.43 -19.50 -18.85
N ALA A 77 15.13 -19.64 -19.15
CA ALA A 77 14.06 -19.12 -18.32
C ALA A 77 14.06 -19.78 -16.92
N LEU A 78 14.15 -21.12 -16.88
CA LEU A 78 14.24 -21.87 -15.62
C LEU A 78 15.52 -21.55 -14.83
N TRP A 79 16.64 -21.33 -15.52
CA TRP A 79 17.88 -20.90 -14.85
C TRP A 79 17.76 -19.49 -14.27
N GLU A 80 17.08 -18.58 -14.96
CA GLU A 80 17.01 -17.18 -14.57
C GLU A 80 15.99 -16.91 -13.44
N VAL A 81 14.82 -17.57 -13.46
CA VAL A 81 13.73 -17.31 -12.49
C VAL A 81 13.20 -18.55 -11.78
N GLY A 82 13.81 -19.72 -11.98
CA GLY A 82 13.34 -20.95 -11.38
C GLY A 82 11.94 -21.36 -11.87
N PRO A 83 11.19 -22.13 -11.07
CA PRO A 83 9.84 -22.58 -11.39
C PRO A 83 8.75 -21.54 -11.06
N ASP A 84 9.06 -20.24 -11.01
CA ASP A 84 8.04 -19.20 -10.85
C ASP A 84 7.18 -19.10 -12.11
N PHE A 85 5.94 -19.58 -12.05
CA PHE A 85 5.03 -19.62 -13.20
C PHE A 85 4.80 -18.23 -13.82
N TRP A 86 4.62 -17.20 -12.98
CA TRP A 86 4.34 -15.85 -13.44
C TRP A 86 5.56 -15.23 -14.11
N ALA A 87 6.76 -15.46 -13.57
CA ALA A 87 8.00 -15.00 -14.17
C ALA A 87 8.36 -15.79 -15.45
N LEU A 88 8.04 -17.09 -15.53
CA LEU A 88 8.28 -17.91 -16.72
C LEU A 88 7.40 -17.48 -17.91
N THR A 89 6.18 -17.02 -17.65
CA THR A 89 5.18 -16.67 -18.67
C THR A 89 5.73 -15.74 -19.78
N PRO A 90 6.24 -14.52 -19.50
CA PRO A 90 6.76 -13.64 -20.55
C PRO A 90 7.97 -14.18 -21.32
N ARG A 91 8.69 -15.17 -20.76
CA ARG A 91 9.87 -15.74 -21.41
C ARG A 91 9.48 -16.79 -22.44
N LEU A 92 8.34 -17.45 -22.21
CA LEU A 92 7.88 -18.63 -22.95
C LEU A 92 6.63 -18.38 -23.77
N ASP A 93 5.85 -17.33 -23.53
CA ASP A 93 4.55 -17.11 -24.16
C ASP A 93 4.58 -17.13 -25.70
N VAL A 94 5.16 -16.10 -26.33
CA VAL A 94 5.16 -15.93 -27.79
C VAL A 94 6.02 -17.01 -28.45
N THR A 95 7.11 -17.41 -27.78
CA THR A 95 8.03 -18.43 -28.31
C THR A 95 7.38 -19.82 -28.33
N PHE A 96 6.61 -20.17 -27.30
CA PHE A 96 5.84 -21.40 -27.27
C PHE A 96 4.72 -21.39 -28.31
N PHE A 97 3.88 -20.35 -28.35
CA PHE A 97 2.74 -20.28 -29.28
C PHE A 97 3.20 -20.22 -30.75
N PHE A 98 4.32 -19.56 -31.04
CA PHE A 98 4.89 -19.59 -32.38
C PHE A 98 5.44 -20.98 -32.72
N GLY A 99 6.08 -21.68 -31.78
CA GLY A 99 6.46 -23.09 -31.94
C GLY A 99 5.27 -24.00 -32.24
N LEU A 100 4.17 -23.82 -31.50
CA LEU A 100 2.91 -24.54 -31.73
C LEU A 100 2.37 -24.26 -33.14
N TRP A 101 2.34 -23.00 -33.57
CA TRP A 101 1.93 -22.61 -34.91
C TRP A 101 2.75 -23.31 -36.01
N LEU A 102 4.07 -23.43 -35.81
CA LEU A 102 4.98 -24.05 -36.77
C LEU A 102 4.75 -25.56 -36.95
N VAL A 103 4.31 -26.28 -35.91
CA VAL A 103 3.97 -27.71 -36.00
C VAL A 103 2.56 -27.98 -36.52
N LEU A 104 1.70 -26.96 -36.63
CA LEU A 104 0.35 -27.20 -37.16
C LEU A 104 0.40 -27.74 -38.60
N PRO A 105 -0.47 -28.69 -38.97
CA PRO A 105 -0.37 -29.39 -40.26
C PRO A 105 -0.36 -28.47 -41.47
N PHE A 106 -1.07 -27.33 -41.40
CA PHE A 106 -1.16 -26.37 -42.50
C PHE A 106 0.10 -25.51 -42.68
N ILE A 107 1.00 -25.45 -41.69
CA ILE A 107 2.34 -24.84 -41.82
C ILE A 107 3.37 -25.90 -42.18
N TYR A 108 3.49 -26.95 -41.35
CA TYR A 108 4.50 -28.00 -41.52
C TYR A 108 4.47 -28.66 -42.90
N ARG A 109 3.28 -29.04 -43.41
CA ARG A 109 3.13 -29.72 -44.71
C ARG A 109 3.52 -28.86 -45.91
N LYS A 110 3.72 -27.55 -45.73
CA LYS A 110 4.13 -26.62 -46.78
C LYS A 110 5.65 -26.49 -46.90
N LEU A 111 6.43 -27.05 -45.96
CA LEU A 111 7.89 -27.12 -46.05
C LEU A 111 8.35 -28.20 -47.06
N VAL A 112 9.47 -27.95 -47.73
CA VAL A 112 10.11 -28.83 -48.72
C VAL A 112 10.86 -29.93 -47.97
N ALA A 113 10.54 -31.18 -48.32
CA ALA A 113 10.92 -32.41 -47.62
C ALA A 113 10.37 -32.46 -46.19
N ASN A 114 9.33 -33.28 -45.97
CA ASN A 114 8.71 -33.51 -44.66
C ASN A 114 9.71 -34.12 -43.68
N GLY A 115 10.49 -33.28 -43.01
CA GLY A 115 11.46 -33.69 -41.99
C GLY A 115 10.72 -34.17 -40.75
N LYS A 116 10.28 -35.44 -40.72
CA LYS A 116 9.62 -36.06 -39.56
C LYS A 116 10.44 -35.89 -38.28
N PHE A 117 11.77 -35.95 -38.41
CA PHE A 117 12.69 -35.67 -37.30
C PHE A 117 12.59 -34.23 -36.80
N ALA A 118 12.61 -33.23 -37.68
CA ALA A 118 12.52 -31.81 -37.29
C ALA A 118 11.16 -31.47 -36.65
N TYR A 119 10.08 -32.09 -37.16
CA TYR A 119 8.76 -32.03 -36.54
C TYR A 119 8.74 -32.66 -35.14
N GLY A 120 9.31 -33.87 -35.00
CA GLY A 120 9.41 -34.58 -33.73
C GLY A 120 10.25 -33.81 -32.71
N ALA A 121 11.37 -33.21 -33.13
CA ALA A 121 12.23 -32.40 -32.29
C ALA A 121 11.50 -31.17 -31.73
N LEU A 122 10.78 -30.42 -32.58
CA LEU A 122 10.00 -29.27 -32.12
C LEU A 122 8.82 -29.69 -31.23
N SER A 123 8.15 -30.80 -31.56
CA SER A 123 7.08 -31.34 -30.73
C SER A 123 7.58 -31.77 -29.35
N ALA A 124 8.78 -32.36 -29.28
CA ALA A 124 9.43 -32.71 -28.02
C ALA A 124 9.80 -31.47 -27.20
N ALA A 125 10.36 -30.43 -27.85
CA ALA A 125 10.66 -29.16 -27.19
C ALA A 125 9.38 -28.51 -26.60
N LEU A 126 8.29 -28.48 -27.36
CA LEU A 126 6.98 -28.00 -26.88
C LEU A 126 6.48 -28.82 -25.67
N ALA A 127 6.57 -30.15 -25.72
CA ALA A 127 6.18 -31.01 -24.61
C ALA A 127 7.02 -30.75 -23.35
N ILE A 128 8.33 -30.54 -23.50
CA ILE A 128 9.23 -30.19 -22.39
C ILE A 128 8.84 -28.83 -21.78
N THR A 129 8.55 -27.82 -22.61
CA THR A 129 8.08 -26.52 -22.11
C THR A 129 6.76 -26.64 -21.34
N VAL A 130 5.81 -27.46 -21.81
CA VAL A 130 4.55 -27.73 -21.08
C VAL A 130 4.81 -28.42 -19.74
N ILE A 131 5.71 -29.40 -19.69
CA ILE A 131 6.08 -30.08 -18.43
C ILE A 131 6.70 -29.09 -17.44
N ALA A 132 7.59 -28.20 -17.91
CA ALA A 132 8.19 -27.17 -17.08
C ALA A 132 7.13 -26.20 -16.51
N LEU A 133 6.20 -25.73 -17.34
CA LEU A 133 5.11 -24.85 -16.90
C LEU A 133 4.15 -25.56 -15.94
N ALA A 134 3.81 -26.83 -16.20
CA ALA A 134 2.98 -27.62 -15.30
C ALA A 134 3.64 -27.83 -13.94
N TYR A 135 4.96 -28.08 -13.90
CA TYR A 135 5.71 -28.15 -12.65
C TYR A 135 5.67 -26.83 -11.89
N ALA A 136 5.89 -25.70 -12.59
CA ALA A 136 5.87 -24.36 -12.03
C ALA A 136 4.54 -23.99 -11.35
N VAL A 137 3.40 -24.43 -11.90
CA VAL A 137 2.07 -24.18 -11.30
C VAL A 137 1.94 -24.78 -9.89
N PHE A 138 2.64 -25.87 -9.60
CA PHE A 138 2.54 -26.59 -8.32
C PHE A 138 3.77 -26.40 -7.41
N ASN A 139 4.77 -25.64 -7.83
CA ASN A 139 6.03 -25.48 -7.12
C ASN A 139 6.50 -24.03 -7.19
N ASP A 140 5.71 -23.11 -6.61
CA ASP A 140 6.04 -21.70 -6.55
C ASP A 140 7.27 -21.50 -5.62
N PRO A 141 8.40 -20.98 -6.12
CA PRO A 141 9.59 -20.75 -5.29
C PRO A 141 9.40 -19.64 -4.25
N GLN A 142 8.34 -18.83 -4.36
CA GLN A 142 7.99 -17.80 -3.38
C GLN A 142 7.17 -18.35 -2.20
N GLU A 143 6.65 -19.57 -2.31
CA GLU A 143 5.85 -20.19 -1.24
C GLU A 143 6.75 -20.70 -0.10
N ILE A 144 6.52 -20.17 1.10
CA ILE A 144 7.15 -20.64 2.34
C ILE A 144 6.11 -21.41 3.14
N ASN A 145 6.21 -22.74 3.09
CA ASN A 145 5.35 -23.62 3.86
C ASN A 145 5.73 -23.58 5.34
N GLY A 146 4.76 -23.38 6.22
CA GLY A 146 4.93 -23.35 7.67
C GLY A 146 3.78 -24.05 8.39
N THR A 147 3.99 -24.37 9.67
CA THR A 147 2.95 -24.88 10.57
C THR A 147 2.80 -23.94 11.75
N LEU A 148 1.55 -23.66 12.14
CA LEU A 148 1.23 -22.83 13.30
C LEU A 148 0.81 -23.73 14.46
N ASP A 149 1.77 -24.14 15.28
CA ASP A 149 1.53 -24.93 16.50
C ASP A 149 1.14 -24.02 17.67
N ALA A 150 0.03 -23.28 17.54
CA ALA A 150 -0.50 -22.45 18.61
C ALA A 150 -1.74 -23.08 19.23
N ALA A 151 -1.66 -23.41 20.53
CA ALA A 151 -2.80 -23.92 21.28
C ALA A 151 -3.92 -22.87 21.34
N GLN A 152 -5.17 -23.29 21.15
CA GLN A 152 -6.32 -22.41 21.38
C GLN A 152 -6.41 -22.07 22.86
N VAL A 153 -6.23 -20.79 23.19
CA VAL A 153 -6.48 -20.26 24.53
C VAL A 153 -7.91 -19.72 24.59
N GLN A 154 -8.56 -19.81 25.75
CA GLN A 154 -9.84 -19.14 25.99
C GLN A 154 -9.61 -17.63 26.04
N PRO A 155 -10.17 -16.85 25.10
CA PRO A 155 -9.90 -15.42 25.03
C PRO A 155 -10.41 -14.67 26.25
N LYS A 156 -9.68 -13.65 26.70
CA LYS A 156 -10.23 -12.65 27.63
C LYS A 156 -10.97 -11.58 26.84
N ASP A 157 -12.30 -11.61 26.89
CA ASP A 157 -13.11 -10.67 26.12
C ASP A 157 -13.62 -9.50 26.97
N ALA A 158 -13.03 -8.32 26.77
CA ALA A 158 -13.48 -7.09 27.41
C ALA A 158 -14.61 -6.38 26.65
N THR A 159 -14.80 -6.65 25.34
CA THR A 159 -15.76 -5.93 24.48
C THR A 159 -16.90 -6.81 23.98
N GLY A 160 -16.91 -8.10 24.30
CA GLY A 160 -17.94 -9.03 23.84
C GLY A 160 -17.97 -9.13 22.31
N SER A 161 -19.20 -9.20 21.79
CA SER A 161 -19.51 -9.25 20.36
C SER A 161 -19.46 -7.88 19.63
N ASP A 162 -19.01 -6.82 20.29
CA ASP A 162 -18.94 -5.47 19.69
C ASP A 162 -17.58 -5.21 19.00
N TRP A 163 -17.60 -4.29 18.04
CA TRP A 163 -16.45 -3.75 17.31
C TRP A 163 -16.48 -2.21 17.41
N PRO A 164 -16.19 -1.63 18.59
CA PRO A 164 -16.41 -0.20 18.85
C PRO A 164 -15.40 0.76 18.21
N ALA A 165 -14.27 0.26 17.70
CA ALA A 165 -13.21 1.07 17.11
C ALA A 165 -12.68 0.45 15.80
N TYR A 166 -11.93 1.23 15.02
CA TYR A 166 -11.35 0.80 13.73
C TYR A 166 -10.65 -0.56 13.79
N GLY A 167 -9.79 -0.77 14.79
CA GLY A 167 -9.07 -2.03 15.02
C GLY A 167 -9.76 -3.02 15.96
N ARG A 168 -11.10 -2.99 16.04
CA ARG A 168 -11.98 -3.55 17.09
C ARG A 168 -11.86 -2.79 18.41
N THR A 169 -10.65 -2.66 18.92
CA THR A 169 -10.31 -1.80 20.07
C THR A 169 -9.39 -0.67 19.61
N GLN A 170 -9.16 0.32 20.47
CA GLN A 170 -8.16 1.36 20.16
C GLN A 170 -6.71 0.86 20.27
N GLU A 171 -6.49 -0.39 20.69
CA GLU A 171 -5.17 -1.06 20.70
C GLU A 171 -4.75 -1.55 19.31
N GLY A 172 -5.67 -1.60 18.34
CA GLY A 172 -5.34 -1.89 16.93
C GLY A 172 -5.03 -3.36 16.63
N THR A 173 -5.53 -4.32 17.43
CA THR A 173 -5.24 -5.75 17.23
C THR A 173 -6.00 -6.38 16.08
N ARG A 174 -7.17 -5.86 15.72
CA ARG A 174 -8.08 -6.44 14.71
C ARG A 174 -8.42 -7.91 14.98
N TYR A 175 -8.36 -8.32 16.24
CA TYR A 175 -8.59 -9.70 16.65
C TYR A 175 -9.95 -9.86 17.34
N SER A 176 -10.75 -10.80 16.85
CA SER A 176 -12.02 -11.18 17.45
C SER A 176 -11.90 -12.54 18.14
N PRO A 177 -12.34 -12.66 19.41
CA PRO A 177 -12.35 -13.93 20.15
C PRO A 177 -13.52 -14.85 19.73
N LEU A 178 -14.44 -14.37 18.89
CA LEU A 178 -15.60 -15.14 18.44
C LEU A 178 -15.16 -16.33 17.58
N SER A 179 -15.67 -17.52 17.90
CA SER A 179 -15.24 -18.79 17.30
C SER A 179 -16.37 -19.56 16.59
N GLN A 180 -17.55 -18.95 16.43
CA GLN A 180 -18.68 -19.57 15.75
C GLN A 180 -18.31 -19.94 14.29
N ILE A 181 -17.63 -19.04 13.58
CA ILE A 181 -17.06 -19.29 12.25
C ILE A 181 -15.61 -19.72 12.43
N ASN A 182 -15.22 -20.83 11.82
CA ASN A 182 -13.90 -21.43 11.93
C ASN A 182 -13.53 -22.22 10.66
N ASP A 183 -12.31 -22.77 10.64
CA ASP A 183 -11.74 -23.55 9.54
C ASP A 183 -12.59 -24.76 9.11
N LYS A 184 -13.42 -25.30 10.00
CA LYS A 184 -14.29 -26.46 9.71
C LYS A 184 -15.61 -26.09 9.06
N ASN A 185 -16.09 -24.85 9.23
CA ASN A 185 -17.41 -24.44 8.75
C ASN A 185 -17.42 -23.17 7.87
N VAL A 186 -16.28 -22.50 7.66
CA VAL A 186 -16.19 -21.29 6.83
C VAL A 186 -16.67 -21.50 5.39
N GLY A 187 -16.55 -22.72 4.86
CA GLY A 187 -17.09 -23.10 3.55
C GLY A 187 -18.62 -23.09 3.47
N GLN A 188 -19.33 -22.91 4.59
CA GLN A 188 -20.79 -22.80 4.68
C GLN A 188 -21.26 -21.34 4.81
N LEU A 189 -20.35 -20.36 4.80
CA LEU A 189 -20.70 -18.94 4.95
C LEU A 189 -21.61 -18.47 3.81
N GLN A 190 -22.66 -17.72 4.16
CA GLN A 190 -23.61 -17.15 3.21
C GLN A 190 -23.81 -15.66 3.49
N GLU A 191 -24.16 -14.90 2.46
CA GLU A 191 -24.54 -13.49 2.60
C GLU A 191 -25.83 -13.38 3.43
N ALA A 192 -25.75 -12.71 4.60
CA ALA A 192 -26.90 -12.50 5.46
C ALA A 192 -27.79 -11.35 4.96
N TRP A 193 -27.17 -10.25 4.54
CA TRP A 193 -27.83 -9.08 3.95
C TRP A 193 -26.81 -8.24 3.18
N ARG A 194 -27.30 -7.30 2.37
CA ARG A 194 -26.49 -6.35 1.61
C ARG A 194 -27.10 -4.96 1.67
N PHE A 195 -26.25 -3.96 1.94
CA PHE A 195 -26.61 -2.56 1.94
C PHE A 195 -25.95 -1.84 0.76
N GLN A 196 -26.73 -1.06 0.01
CA GLN A 196 -26.22 -0.23 -1.10
C GLN A 196 -26.24 1.23 -0.67
N THR A 197 -25.05 1.82 -0.49
CA THR A 197 -24.90 3.21 0.01
C THR A 197 -25.41 4.26 -0.98
N GLY A 198 -25.45 3.92 -2.27
CA GLY A 198 -25.75 4.84 -3.37
C GLY A 198 -24.69 5.92 -3.58
N ASP A 199 -23.53 5.81 -2.93
CA ASP A 199 -22.44 6.77 -3.05
C ASP A 199 -21.49 6.36 -4.19
N LEU A 200 -21.53 7.10 -5.28
CA LEU A 200 -20.84 6.79 -6.53
C LEU A 200 -19.95 7.95 -6.94
N LYS A 201 -18.90 7.64 -7.72
CA LYS A 201 -18.01 8.64 -8.29
C LYS A 201 -18.78 9.64 -9.15
N THR A 202 -18.60 10.94 -8.92
CA THR A 202 -19.15 12.04 -9.69
C THR A 202 -18.10 12.66 -10.62
N ALA A 203 -18.54 13.55 -11.51
CA ALA A 203 -17.64 14.28 -12.42
C ALA A 203 -16.75 15.32 -11.70
N ASN A 204 -17.12 15.72 -10.49
CA ASN A 204 -16.40 16.72 -9.69
C ASN A 204 -15.45 16.07 -8.67
N ASP A 205 -15.42 14.74 -8.60
CA ASP A 205 -14.54 14.02 -7.70
C ASP A 205 -13.10 14.04 -8.24
N PRO A 206 -12.09 13.97 -7.37
CA PRO A 206 -10.71 13.86 -7.79
C PRO A 206 -10.44 12.52 -8.50
N GLY A 207 -9.20 12.40 -9.00
CA GLY A 207 -8.72 11.17 -9.62
C GLY A 207 -8.91 9.96 -8.69
N GLU A 208 -8.59 10.15 -7.41
CA GLU A 208 -8.62 9.12 -6.38
C GLU A 208 -9.86 9.24 -5.48
N ILE A 209 -10.73 8.21 -5.55
CA ILE A 209 -11.87 8.03 -4.66
C ILE A 209 -11.84 6.59 -4.15
N THR A 210 -11.78 6.42 -2.84
CA THR A 210 -11.53 5.11 -2.22
C THR A 210 -12.56 4.78 -1.14
N ASN A 211 -12.95 3.51 -1.08
CA ASN A 211 -13.84 2.99 -0.06
C ASN A 211 -13.01 2.18 0.96
N GLU A 212 -12.52 2.86 1.98
CA GLU A 212 -11.59 2.32 2.98
C GLU A 212 -12.23 2.10 4.36
N VAL A 213 -13.55 2.30 4.46
CA VAL A 213 -14.25 2.28 5.74
C VAL A 213 -14.12 0.92 6.43
N THR A 214 -13.70 0.95 7.70
CA THR A 214 -13.98 -0.15 8.63
C THR A 214 -15.19 0.25 9.48
N PRO A 215 -16.36 -0.38 9.31
CA PRO A 215 -17.52 -0.08 10.12
C PRO A 215 -17.27 -0.38 11.60
N ILE A 216 -17.90 0.39 12.48
CA ILE A 216 -17.96 0.06 13.91
C ILE A 216 -19.34 -0.49 14.25
N LYS A 217 -19.40 -1.50 15.10
CA LYS A 217 -20.64 -2.12 15.57
C LYS A 217 -20.69 -2.02 17.08
N ILE A 218 -21.72 -1.35 17.59
CA ILE A 218 -21.97 -1.19 19.02
C ILE A 218 -23.42 -1.61 19.28
N ARG A 219 -23.62 -2.54 20.21
CA ARG A 219 -24.93 -3.12 20.53
C ARG A 219 -25.61 -3.71 19.29
N ASP A 220 -26.72 -3.14 18.85
CA ASP A 220 -27.53 -3.59 17.72
C ASP A 220 -27.32 -2.73 16.45
N THR A 221 -26.39 -1.78 16.48
CA THR A 221 -26.23 -0.76 15.44
C THR A 221 -24.83 -0.83 14.82
N LEU A 222 -24.78 -0.80 13.50
CA LEU A 222 -23.57 -0.71 12.70
C LEU A 222 -23.48 0.70 12.10
N TYR A 223 -22.35 1.37 12.30
CA TYR A 223 -22.09 2.71 11.78
C TYR A 223 -21.01 2.66 10.71
N MET A 224 -21.28 3.28 9.56
CA MET A 224 -20.31 3.36 8.46
C MET A 224 -20.44 4.67 7.69
N CYS A 225 -19.29 5.21 7.29
CA CYS A 225 -19.20 6.33 6.36
C CYS A 225 -18.94 5.86 4.93
N THR A 226 -19.17 6.75 3.96
CA THR A 226 -18.83 6.54 2.54
C THR A 226 -17.71 7.47 2.10
N PRO A 227 -17.19 7.37 0.85
CA PRO A 227 -16.18 8.30 0.36
C PRO A 227 -16.57 9.78 0.51
N HIS A 228 -17.83 10.16 0.22
CA HIS A 228 -18.34 11.52 0.45
C HIS A 228 -18.75 11.82 1.91
N GLN A 229 -18.29 11.02 2.87
CA GLN A 229 -18.58 11.09 4.31
C GLN A 229 -20.06 11.08 4.68
N LYS A 230 -20.92 10.48 3.86
CA LYS A 230 -22.29 10.19 4.27
C LYS A 230 -22.23 9.11 5.35
N LEU A 231 -22.77 9.39 6.53
CA LEU A 231 -22.79 8.47 7.65
C LEU A 231 -24.13 7.75 7.70
N PHE A 232 -24.07 6.43 7.80
CA PHE A 232 -25.23 5.55 7.95
C PHE A 232 -25.17 4.85 9.29
N ALA A 233 -26.31 4.79 9.98
CA ALA A 233 -26.55 3.82 11.04
C ALA A 233 -27.50 2.75 10.52
N LEU A 234 -27.08 1.49 10.62
CA LEU A 234 -27.82 0.33 10.16
C LEU A 234 -28.16 -0.56 11.36
N ASP A 235 -29.32 -1.20 11.31
CA ASP A 235 -29.58 -2.36 12.17
C ASP A 235 -28.60 -3.48 11.82
N ALA A 236 -27.79 -3.91 12.78
CA ALA A 236 -26.68 -4.83 12.53
C ALA A 236 -27.15 -6.24 12.10
N ALA A 237 -28.37 -6.64 12.49
CA ALA A 237 -28.91 -7.96 12.17
C ALA A 237 -29.54 -8.02 10.77
N THR A 238 -30.16 -6.93 10.32
CA THR A 238 -30.96 -6.89 9.09
C THR A 238 -30.36 -6.04 7.97
N GLY A 239 -29.39 -5.17 8.28
CA GLY A 239 -28.83 -4.21 7.33
C GLY A 239 -29.76 -3.05 6.98
N LYS A 240 -30.91 -2.91 7.67
CA LYS A 240 -31.87 -1.85 7.43
C LYS A 240 -31.34 -0.51 7.94
N GLU A 241 -31.43 0.53 7.11
CA GLU A 241 -31.10 1.91 7.52
C GLU A 241 -31.99 2.37 8.68
N LYS A 242 -31.37 2.74 9.79
CA LYS A 242 -32.00 3.42 10.94
C LYS A 242 -32.07 4.92 10.69
N TRP A 243 -30.92 5.51 10.33
CA TRP A 243 -30.81 6.91 9.94
C TRP A 243 -29.59 7.14 9.04
N LYS A 244 -29.59 8.29 8.37
CA LYS A 244 -28.49 8.77 7.54
C LYS A 244 -28.21 10.24 7.84
N PHE A 245 -26.93 10.61 7.89
CA PHE A 245 -26.45 11.98 7.92
C PHE A 245 -25.58 12.26 6.69
N ASP A 246 -25.80 13.40 6.04
CA ASP A 246 -24.99 13.85 4.91
C ASP A 246 -24.35 15.20 5.28
N PRO A 247 -23.01 15.26 5.48
CA PRO A 247 -22.31 16.48 5.89
C PRO A 247 -22.27 17.54 4.78
N GLN A 248 -22.71 17.21 3.57
CA GLN A 248 -22.57 18.04 2.37
C GLN A 248 -21.08 18.40 2.17
N LEU A 249 -20.23 17.38 1.97
CA LEU A 249 -18.80 17.57 1.74
C LEU A 249 -18.58 18.62 0.64
N LYS A 250 -17.72 19.61 0.93
CA LYS A 250 -17.32 20.63 -0.04
C LYS A 250 -16.02 20.20 -0.72
N TYR A 251 -16.14 19.52 -1.86
CA TYR A 251 -15.00 18.98 -2.60
C TYR A 251 -14.90 19.55 -4.02
N ASN A 252 -13.74 19.35 -4.64
CA ASN A 252 -13.50 19.65 -6.04
C ASN A 252 -12.42 18.69 -6.61
N PRO A 253 -12.17 18.68 -7.94
CA PRO A 253 -11.22 17.74 -8.55
C PRO A 253 -9.75 17.86 -8.10
N THR A 254 -9.36 18.92 -7.39
CA THR A 254 -8.00 19.13 -6.87
C THR A 254 -7.74 18.49 -5.51
N PHE A 255 -8.77 17.94 -4.85
CA PHE A 255 -8.58 17.17 -3.62
C PHE A 255 -7.63 16.00 -3.91
N GLN A 256 -6.73 15.69 -2.97
CA GLN A 256 -5.86 14.54 -3.16
C GLN A 256 -6.67 13.25 -2.96
N HIS A 257 -7.51 13.20 -1.92
CA HIS A 257 -8.31 12.03 -1.59
C HIS A 257 -9.76 12.39 -1.26
N ILE A 258 -10.72 11.65 -1.81
CA ILE A 258 -12.06 11.53 -1.20
C ILE A 258 -12.15 10.13 -0.60
N THR A 259 -11.97 10.06 0.72
CA THR A 259 -11.90 8.79 1.47
C THR A 259 -12.45 8.93 2.88
N CYS A 260 -12.98 7.82 3.41
CA CYS A 260 -13.33 7.72 4.82
C CYS A 260 -12.90 6.35 5.35
N ARG A 261 -12.00 6.31 6.34
CA ARG A 261 -11.54 5.06 6.96
C ARG A 261 -12.42 4.58 8.12
N GLY A 262 -13.28 5.46 8.66
CA GLY A 262 -14.18 5.11 9.75
C GLY A 262 -14.68 6.31 10.53
N VAL A 263 -15.43 6.01 11.58
CA VAL A 263 -15.92 6.96 12.57
C VAL A 263 -15.54 6.47 13.97
N SER A 264 -15.62 7.36 14.96
CA SER A 264 -15.34 7.00 16.36
C SER A 264 -16.59 7.11 17.21
N TYR A 265 -16.66 6.29 18.25
CA TYR A 265 -17.78 6.28 19.18
C TYR A 265 -17.32 6.80 20.55
N HIS A 266 -18.17 7.63 21.17
CA HIS A 266 -18.03 8.02 22.57
C HIS A 266 -19.34 7.72 23.31
N GLU A 267 -19.25 7.24 24.54
CA GLU A 267 -20.38 7.23 25.45
C GLU A 267 -19.99 7.74 26.83
N THR A 268 -20.91 8.47 27.44
CA THR A 268 -20.73 8.93 28.82
C THR A 268 -20.84 7.77 29.79
N ALA A 269 -20.13 7.84 30.92
CA ALA A 269 -20.22 6.83 31.98
C ALA A 269 -21.68 6.59 32.47
N ALA A 270 -22.48 7.65 32.52
CA ALA A 270 -23.90 7.56 32.85
C ALA A 270 -24.70 6.73 31.82
N ALA A 271 -24.41 6.89 30.52
CA ALA A 271 -25.04 6.11 29.46
C ALA A 271 -24.52 4.67 29.35
N ALA A 272 -23.26 4.43 29.73
CA ALA A 272 -22.68 3.09 29.81
C ALA A 272 -23.27 2.27 30.96
N GLY A 273 -23.51 2.91 32.12
CA GLY A 273 -24.06 2.28 33.31
C GLY A 273 -25.59 2.22 33.39
N ALA A 274 -26.31 2.80 32.42
CA ALA A 274 -27.76 2.78 32.37
C ALA A 274 -28.27 1.35 32.09
N ALA A 275 -28.89 0.73 33.10
CA ALA A 275 -29.57 -0.56 32.96
C ALA A 275 -31.05 -0.34 32.59
N GLY A 276 -31.51 -0.96 31.51
CA GLY A 276 -32.91 -0.94 31.04
C GLY A 276 -33.10 -0.31 29.65
N ASP A 277 -34.35 -0.30 29.17
CA ASP A 277 -34.73 0.13 27.81
C ASP A 277 -34.93 1.66 27.67
N ALA A 278 -34.53 2.46 28.67
CA ALA A 278 -34.67 3.90 28.60
C ALA A 278 -33.70 4.48 27.54
N ALA A 279 -34.23 5.24 26.59
CA ALA A 279 -33.42 5.92 25.59
C ALA A 279 -32.40 6.85 26.28
N PRO A 280 -31.10 6.79 25.92
CA PRO A 280 -30.10 7.72 26.43
C PRO A 280 -30.51 9.17 26.19
N ALA A 281 -30.03 10.09 27.04
CA ALA A 281 -30.14 11.51 26.74
C ALA A 281 -29.46 11.83 25.41
N MET A 282 -29.95 12.86 24.71
CA MET A 282 -29.36 13.29 23.44
C MET A 282 -27.86 13.50 23.59
N CYS A 283 -27.08 12.90 22.70
CA CYS A 283 -25.63 12.95 22.67
C CYS A 283 -24.94 12.37 23.92
N ALA A 284 -25.63 11.59 24.75
CA ALA A 284 -24.98 10.79 25.78
C ALA A 284 -24.17 9.63 25.15
N ARG A 285 -24.51 9.27 23.90
CA ARG A 285 -23.75 8.42 22.98
C ARG A 285 -23.55 9.19 21.68
N ARG A 286 -22.32 9.25 21.19
CA ARG A 286 -21.94 10.10 20.05
C ARG A 286 -21.18 9.31 19.01
N ILE A 287 -21.43 9.63 17.74
CA ILE A 287 -20.55 9.27 16.63
C ILE A 287 -19.80 10.53 16.20
N ILE A 288 -18.48 10.42 16.15
CA ILE A 288 -17.57 11.46 15.70
C ILE A 288 -17.17 11.18 14.25
N LEU A 289 -17.54 12.09 13.35
CA LEU A 289 -17.36 11.96 11.90
C LEU A 289 -16.37 13.03 11.41
N PRO A 290 -15.15 12.64 11.00
CA PRO A 290 -14.25 13.54 10.28
C PRO A 290 -14.70 13.71 8.82
N VAL A 291 -14.49 14.90 8.24
CA VAL A 291 -14.89 15.27 6.87
C VAL A 291 -13.72 15.91 6.13
N ASN A 292 -13.40 15.44 4.91
CA ASN A 292 -12.19 15.84 4.15
C ASN A 292 -12.08 17.35 3.88
N ASP A 293 -13.15 18.13 4.01
CA ASP A 293 -13.10 19.60 3.89
C ASP A 293 -12.63 20.33 5.16
N GLY A 294 -12.12 19.60 6.16
CA GLY A 294 -11.58 20.15 7.40
C GLY A 294 -12.66 20.41 8.46
N ARG A 295 -13.74 19.63 8.46
CA ARG A 295 -14.76 19.64 9.51
C ARG A 295 -14.74 18.36 10.34
N LEU A 296 -15.24 18.45 11.56
CA LEU A 296 -15.49 17.33 12.45
C LEU A 296 -16.89 17.46 13.03
N PHE A 297 -17.72 16.42 12.89
CA PHE A 297 -19.08 16.41 13.43
C PHE A 297 -19.18 15.51 14.65
N ALA A 298 -19.91 15.97 15.66
CA ALA A 298 -20.42 15.12 16.73
C ALA A 298 -21.92 14.92 16.54
N LEU A 299 -22.34 13.67 16.37
CA LEU A 299 -23.72 13.30 16.09
C LEU A 299 -24.25 12.38 17.18
N ASP A 300 -25.51 12.57 17.57
CA ASP A 300 -26.21 11.64 18.45
C ASP A 300 -26.30 10.26 17.79
N ALA A 301 -25.82 9.22 18.50
CA ALA A 301 -25.72 7.87 17.93
C ALA A 301 -27.09 7.25 17.61
N GLU A 302 -28.14 7.63 18.35
CA GLU A 302 -29.48 7.05 18.21
C GLU A 302 -30.26 7.70 17.04
N THR A 303 -30.02 8.98 16.77
CA THR A 303 -30.84 9.78 15.83
C THR A 303 -30.09 10.37 14.64
N GLY A 304 -28.76 10.40 14.67
CA GLY A 304 -27.92 11.03 13.63
C GLY A 304 -27.96 12.57 13.64
N LYS A 305 -28.60 13.19 14.64
CA LYS A 305 -28.70 14.65 14.74
C LYS A 305 -27.40 15.24 15.30
N PRO A 306 -26.95 16.42 14.81
CA PRO A 306 -25.83 17.13 15.40
C PRO A 306 -26.04 17.42 16.89
N CYS A 307 -24.96 17.26 17.67
CA CYS A 307 -24.96 17.54 19.10
C CYS A 307 -24.90 19.05 19.36
N PRO A 308 -25.97 19.68 19.86
CA PRO A 308 -26.06 21.14 19.93
C PRO A 308 -25.00 21.77 20.84
N ASP A 309 -24.60 21.06 21.90
CA ASP A 309 -23.63 21.54 22.89
C ASP A 309 -22.16 21.33 22.44
N PHE A 310 -21.93 20.71 21.29
CA PHE A 310 -20.59 20.47 20.77
C PHE A 310 -20.20 21.54 19.75
N ALA A 311 -19.12 22.28 20.03
CA ALA A 311 -18.56 23.32 19.18
C ALA A 311 -19.65 24.27 18.63
N ASN A 312 -19.77 24.41 17.31
CA ASN A 312 -20.81 25.20 16.67
C ASN A 312 -21.98 24.29 16.25
N ASN A 313 -22.88 23.99 17.19
CA ASN A 313 -24.08 23.19 16.96
C ASN A 313 -23.80 21.82 16.30
N GLY A 314 -22.78 21.13 16.80
CA GLY A 314 -22.34 19.80 16.37
C GLY A 314 -21.23 19.82 15.32
N GLU A 315 -20.84 20.98 14.80
CA GLU A 315 -19.77 21.14 13.81
C GLU A 315 -18.54 21.84 14.42
N LEU A 316 -17.37 21.24 14.25
CA LEU A 316 -16.08 21.79 14.64
C LEU A 316 -15.23 22.07 13.39
N ASN A 317 -14.68 23.29 13.31
CA ASN A 317 -13.81 23.72 12.21
C ASN A 317 -12.34 23.40 12.50
N LEU A 318 -11.79 22.39 11.80
CA LEU A 318 -10.39 21.99 11.90
C LEU A 318 -9.44 22.88 11.09
N GLN A 319 -9.95 23.82 10.30
CA GLN A 319 -9.13 24.80 9.58
C GLN A 319 -8.76 26.02 10.43
N SER A 320 -9.30 26.13 11.66
CA SER A 320 -9.00 27.23 12.57
C SER A 320 -7.50 27.30 12.90
N ASN A 321 -6.92 28.51 12.81
CA ASN A 321 -5.49 28.82 12.96
C ASN A 321 -4.54 28.07 12.02
N MET A 322 -5.03 27.39 10.99
CA MET A 322 -4.16 26.78 9.96
C MET A 322 -3.56 27.87 9.05
N PRO A 323 -2.28 27.78 8.67
CA PRO A 323 -1.76 28.53 7.54
C PRO A 323 -2.37 27.96 6.24
N TYR A 324 -2.51 28.79 5.20
CA TYR A 324 -2.96 28.36 3.87
C TYR A 324 -4.26 27.52 3.85
N ALA A 325 -5.16 27.78 4.79
CA ALA A 325 -6.35 26.98 5.02
C ALA A 325 -7.26 26.92 3.78
N THR A 326 -7.25 25.77 3.11
CA THR A 326 -7.98 25.51 1.86
C THR A 326 -8.65 24.14 1.95
N PRO A 327 -9.95 24.00 1.63
CA PRO A 327 -10.60 22.70 1.60
C PRO A 327 -9.84 21.71 0.69
N GLY A 328 -9.60 20.50 1.18
CA GLY A 328 -8.85 19.46 0.44
C GLY A 328 -7.33 19.51 0.64
N HIS A 329 -6.80 20.57 1.25
CA HIS A 329 -5.37 20.66 1.59
C HIS A 329 -5.03 20.12 2.99
N TYR A 330 -6.02 20.13 3.88
CA TYR A 330 -5.99 19.43 5.15
C TYR A 330 -7.21 18.51 5.24
N GLU A 331 -6.97 17.21 5.23
CA GLU A 331 -7.98 16.18 5.03
C GLU A 331 -7.96 15.19 6.21
N PRO A 332 -8.89 15.30 7.18
CA PRO A 332 -9.00 14.31 8.25
C PRO A 332 -9.63 13.02 7.68
N THR A 333 -8.78 12.12 7.17
CA THR A 333 -9.17 10.90 6.45
C THR A 333 -9.48 9.72 7.38
N SER A 334 -8.95 9.74 8.61
CA SER A 334 -9.02 8.65 9.58
C SER A 334 -9.88 9.00 10.81
N PRO A 335 -10.52 8.00 11.44
CA PRO A 335 -11.28 8.23 12.67
C PRO A 335 -10.36 8.73 13.80
N PRO A 336 -10.79 9.73 14.59
CA PRO A 336 -10.00 10.23 15.71
C PRO A 336 -9.92 9.21 16.85
N VAL A 337 -8.87 9.28 17.67
CA VAL A 337 -8.82 8.56 18.94
C VAL A 337 -9.73 9.27 19.94
N ILE A 338 -10.51 8.49 20.69
CA ILE A 338 -11.48 9.01 21.66
C ILE A 338 -11.11 8.48 23.05
N THR A 339 -10.79 9.38 23.98
CA THR A 339 -10.71 9.05 25.40
C THR A 339 -12.03 9.39 26.09
N ASP A 340 -12.10 9.19 27.41
CA ASP A 340 -13.27 9.60 28.18
C ASP A 340 -13.56 11.10 28.09
N ASN A 341 -12.53 11.91 27.84
CA ASN A 341 -12.60 13.38 27.89
C ASN A 341 -12.08 14.09 26.63
N VAL A 342 -11.27 13.42 25.81
CA VAL A 342 -10.53 14.08 24.71
C VAL A 342 -10.75 13.37 23.38
N ILE A 343 -11.05 14.14 22.35
CA ILE A 343 -10.96 13.75 20.94
C ILE A 343 -9.56 14.14 20.45
N VAL A 344 -8.73 13.14 20.12
CA VAL A 344 -7.43 13.36 19.49
C VAL A 344 -7.56 13.19 17.98
N VAL A 345 -7.32 14.27 17.24
CA VAL A 345 -7.50 14.31 15.79
C VAL A 345 -6.24 14.84 15.10
N ALA A 346 -5.95 14.20 13.96
CA ALA A 346 -4.94 14.57 13.00
C ALA A 346 -5.53 14.44 11.59
N GLY A 347 -4.77 14.79 10.56
CA GLY A 347 -5.21 14.71 9.18
C GLY A 347 -4.04 14.60 8.21
N ALA A 348 -4.38 14.24 6.96
CA ALA A 348 -3.47 14.36 5.84
C ALA A 348 -3.30 15.84 5.46
N VAL A 349 -2.13 16.18 4.99
CA VAL A 349 -1.80 17.45 4.34
C VAL A 349 -1.37 17.11 2.93
N THR A 350 -1.80 17.88 1.93
CA THR A 350 -1.57 17.49 0.53
C THR A 350 -0.10 17.31 0.17
N ASP A 351 0.19 16.17 -0.44
CA ASP A 351 1.52 15.71 -0.81
C ASP A 351 1.95 16.32 -2.14
N ASN A 352 3.19 16.81 -2.20
CA ASN A 352 3.89 17.18 -3.43
C ASN A 352 3.18 18.19 -4.35
N TYR A 353 2.13 18.87 -3.86
CA TYR A 353 1.36 19.87 -4.61
C TYR A 353 2.03 21.24 -4.58
N SER A 354 2.34 21.74 -3.38
CA SER A 354 3.05 23.01 -3.19
C SER A 354 4.01 22.94 -2.00
N ASN A 355 4.72 24.04 -1.74
CA ASN A 355 5.49 24.26 -0.51
C ASN A 355 4.79 25.26 0.44
N ARG A 356 3.49 25.45 0.27
CA ARG A 356 2.62 26.36 1.03
C ARG A 356 1.35 25.61 1.44
N GLU A 357 1.55 24.54 2.19
CA GLU A 357 0.46 23.70 2.68
C GLU A 357 0.12 24.00 4.15
N PRO A 358 -1.09 23.62 4.61
CA PRO A 358 -1.47 23.67 6.01
C PRO A 358 -0.50 22.96 6.95
N SER A 359 -0.69 23.18 8.24
CA SER A 359 0.06 22.45 9.27
C SER A 359 -0.49 21.03 9.43
N GLY A 360 0.39 20.06 9.61
CA GLY A 360 0.07 18.71 10.09
C GLY A 360 -0.26 18.62 11.59
N VAL A 361 -0.60 19.74 12.25
CA VAL A 361 -0.84 19.81 13.70
C VAL A 361 -1.87 18.78 14.19
N ILE A 362 -1.51 18.13 15.30
CA ILE A 362 -2.34 17.18 16.04
C ILE A 362 -3.02 17.94 17.17
N ARG A 363 -4.32 17.73 17.39
CA ARG A 363 -5.10 18.51 18.37
C ARG A 363 -5.95 17.62 19.27
N GLY A 364 -6.06 18.03 20.53
CA GLY A 364 -6.96 17.46 21.51
C GLY A 364 -8.11 18.41 21.80
N PHE A 365 -9.34 17.93 21.62
CA PHE A 365 -10.57 18.68 21.92
C PHE A 365 -11.36 18.01 23.03
N ASP A 366 -12.03 18.80 23.87
CA ASP A 366 -12.96 18.28 24.86
C ASP A 366 -14.10 17.52 24.16
N VAL A 367 -14.35 16.28 24.58
CA VAL A 367 -15.28 15.37 23.88
C VAL A 367 -16.76 15.81 23.98
N ASN A 368 -17.10 16.63 24.96
CA ASN A 368 -18.47 17.09 25.16
C ASN A 368 -18.73 18.43 24.47
N SER A 369 -17.81 19.38 24.61
CA SER A 369 -17.95 20.77 24.17
C SER A 369 -17.22 21.10 22.87
N GLY A 370 -16.29 20.26 22.42
CA GLY A 370 -15.45 20.53 21.24
C GLY A 370 -14.41 21.63 21.45
N LYS A 371 -14.20 22.10 22.69
CA LYS A 371 -13.20 23.13 23.01
C LYS A 371 -11.78 22.58 22.82
N LEU A 372 -10.91 23.35 22.16
CA LEU A 372 -9.49 23.01 22.06
C LEU A 372 -8.84 22.99 23.46
N LEU A 373 -8.24 21.85 23.81
CA LEU A 373 -7.55 21.63 25.08
C LEU A 373 -6.04 21.76 24.93
N TRP A 374 -5.50 21.18 23.85
CA TRP A 374 -4.07 21.18 23.55
C TRP A 374 -3.82 21.02 22.05
N ALA A 375 -2.64 21.45 21.60
CA ALA A 375 -2.12 21.20 20.26
C ALA A 375 -0.72 20.58 20.34
N PHE A 376 -0.31 19.88 19.28
CA PHE A 376 1.06 19.42 19.04
C PHE A 376 1.39 19.66 17.56
N ASP A 377 2.12 20.73 17.27
CA ASP A 377 2.61 21.04 15.92
C ASP A 377 4.05 20.51 15.76
N PRO A 378 4.26 19.45 14.97
CA PRO A 378 5.57 18.81 14.89
C PRO A 378 6.67 19.70 14.29
N GLY A 379 6.30 20.67 13.43
CA GLY A 379 7.22 21.62 12.80
C GLY A 379 7.49 22.88 13.63
N ALA A 380 6.77 23.09 14.74
CA ALA A 380 6.93 24.27 15.58
C ALA A 380 8.08 24.14 16.58
N LYS A 381 8.78 25.25 16.86
CA LYS A 381 9.86 25.27 17.87
C LYS A 381 9.38 24.78 19.24
N ASP A 382 8.23 25.29 19.68
CA ASP A 382 7.45 24.75 20.80
C ASP A 382 6.22 24.03 20.22
N PRO A 383 6.22 22.68 20.18
CA PRO A 383 5.12 21.93 19.60
C PRO A 383 3.79 22.15 20.30
N ASN A 384 3.79 22.43 21.61
CA ASN A 384 2.56 22.54 22.39
C ASN A 384 1.98 23.96 22.45
N ALA A 385 2.58 24.92 21.74
CA ALA A 385 2.06 26.27 21.64
C ALA A 385 0.72 26.28 20.88
N ILE A 386 -0.32 26.82 21.52
CA ILE A 386 -1.58 27.16 20.85
C ILE A 386 -1.45 28.61 20.34
N PRO A 387 -1.51 28.85 19.03
CA PRO A 387 -1.45 30.20 18.47
C PRO A 387 -2.57 31.08 19.03
N ALA A 388 -2.25 32.34 19.33
CA ALA A 388 -3.26 33.36 19.57
C ALA A 388 -4.02 33.68 18.27
N ASP A 389 -5.17 34.34 18.36
CA ASP A 389 -6.12 34.53 17.23
C ASP A 389 -5.54 35.15 15.94
N GLU A 390 -4.42 35.88 16.03
CA GLU A 390 -3.71 36.48 14.88
C GLU A 390 -2.50 35.66 14.37
N HIS A 391 -2.20 34.54 15.02
CA HIS A 391 -1.10 33.65 14.68
C HIS A 391 -1.61 32.32 14.13
N HIS A 392 -0.79 31.70 13.29
CA HIS A 392 -1.06 30.40 12.69
C HIS A 392 -0.09 29.35 13.21
N PHE A 393 -0.50 28.09 13.08
CA PHE A 393 0.41 26.95 13.13
C PHE A 393 1.47 27.03 12.02
N VAL A 394 2.52 26.24 12.12
CA VAL A 394 3.64 26.24 11.18
C VAL A 394 3.22 25.54 9.88
N PRO A 395 3.46 26.15 8.71
CA PRO A 395 3.10 25.55 7.43
C PRO A 395 3.98 24.35 7.10
N ASN A 396 3.43 23.38 6.36
CA ASN A 396 4.09 22.15 5.93
C ASN A 396 4.66 21.29 7.08
N SER A 397 4.16 21.45 8.31
CA SER A 397 4.54 20.54 9.40
C SER A 397 4.17 19.09 9.05
N PRO A 398 5.01 18.10 9.42
CA PRO A 398 4.70 16.69 9.21
C PRO A 398 3.28 16.32 9.67
N ASN A 399 2.57 15.57 8.86
CA ASN A 399 1.18 15.22 9.11
C ASN A 399 1.04 13.83 9.78
N SER A 400 -0.17 13.49 10.20
CA SER A 400 -0.52 12.13 10.64
C SER A 400 -1.89 11.79 10.08
N TRP A 401 -1.88 11.01 8.99
CA TRP A 401 -3.08 10.69 8.23
C TRP A 401 -3.64 9.30 8.52
N ALA A 402 -2.79 8.35 8.94
CA ALA A 402 -3.19 6.98 9.23
C ALA A 402 -3.94 6.88 10.57
N PRO A 403 -4.80 5.86 10.77
CA PRO A 403 -5.48 5.67 12.05
C PRO A 403 -4.46 5.49 13.19
N ALA A 404 -4.69 6.15 14.32
CA ALA A 404 -3.83 6.06 15.51
C ALA A 404 -4.26 4.92 16.46
N ALA A 405 -3.39 4.56 17.41
CA ALA A 405 -3.70 3.63 18.49
C ALA A 405 -3.64 4.32 19.86
N TYR A 406 -4.30 3.76 20.88
CA TYR A 406 -4.38 4.33 22.22
C TYR A 406 -4.25 3.24 23.29
N ASP A 407 -3.32 3.45 24.23
CA ASP A 407 -3.25 2.69 25.49
C ASP A 407 -3.90 3.51 26.61
N ALA A 408 -5.14 3.16 26.95
CA ALA A 408 -5.90 3.84 28.00
C ALA A 408 -5.25 3.71 29.40
N LYS A 409 -4.46 2.66 29.65
CA LYS A 409 -3.81 2.46 30.96
C LYS A 409 -2.62 3.40 31.15
N LEU A 410 -1.94 3.72 30.05
CA LEU A 410 -0.80 4.64 30.04
C LEU A 410 -1.21 6.09 29.75
N ASP A 411 -2.45 6.29 29.26
CA ASP A 411 -2.91 7.54 28.67
C ASP A 411 -1.99 8.02 27.53
N ILE A 412 -1.57 7.09 26.66
CA ILE A 412 -0.68 7.39 25.52
C ILE A 412 -1.40 7.08 24.21
N VAL A 413 -1.43 8.07 23.33
CA VAL A 413 -1.84 7.93 21.92
C VAL A 413 -0.59 7.81 21.04
N TYR A 414 -0.62 6.86 20.12
CA TYR A 414 0.46 6.53 19.20
C TYR A 414 0.04 6.93 17.77
N LEU A 415 0.66 7.97 17.25
CA LEU A 415 0.37 8.57 15.95
C LEU A 415 1.44 8.19 14.93
N PRO A 416 1.07 7.47 13.85
CA PRO A 416 1.93 7.29 12.68
C PRO A 416 2.18 8.64 12.01
N MET A 417 3.44 9.02 11.86
CA MET A 417 3.82 10.31 11.29
C MET A 417 4.30 10.14 9.85
N GLY A 418 3.87 11.08 9.01
CA GLY A 418 4.42 11.29 7.68
C GLY A 418 5.58 12.28 7.67
N VAL A 419 5.91 12.80 6.48
CA VAL A 419 6.98 13.78 6.27
C VAL A 419 6.44 15.21 6.05
N ALA A 420 7.33 16.20 6.09
CA ALA A 420 7.02 17.56 5.65
C ALA A 420 7.04 17.63 4.10
N THR A 421 5.93 18.10 3.53
CA THR A 421 5.74 18.30 2.08
C THR A 421 6.64 19.42 1.54
N PRO A 422 7.18 19.30 0.30
CA PRO A 422 7.10 18.16 -0.61
C PRO A 422 7.87 16.93 -0.11
N ASP A 423 7.36 15.73 -0.35
CA ASP A 423 7.85 14.49 0.27
C ASP A 423 9.10 13.95 -0.43
N ILE A 424 9.19 14.19 -1.74
CA ILE A 424 10.23 13.63 -2.61
C ILE A 424 11.45 14.56 -2.78
N TRP A 425 11.50 15.68 -2.06
CA TRP A 425 12.62 16.62 -2.05
C TRP A 425 12.71 17.38 -0.72
N GLY A 426 13.86 17.32 -0.07
CA GLY A 426 14.05 17.77 1.32
C GLY A 426 14.95 19.00 1.50
N GLY A 427 15.41 19.63 0.42
CA GLY A 427 16.49 20.62 0.49
C GLY A 427 16.19 21.86 1.34
N ASN A 428 14.91 22.21 1.53
CA ASN A 428 14.46 23.31 2.39
C ASN A 428 14.03 22.89 3.80
N ARG A 429 14.05 21.59 4.13
CA ARG A 429 13.57 21.12 5.44
C ARG A 429 14.54 21.50 6.54
N THR A 430 14.01 22.20 7.54
CA THR A 430 14.75 22.60 8.75
C THR A 430 14.79 21.45 9.77
N PRO A 431 15.68 21.49 10.79
CA PRO A 431 15.68 20.49 11.85
C PRO A 431 14.34 20.33 12.56
N GLU A 432 13.57 21.42 12.72
CA GLU A 432 12.24 21.39 13.34
C GLU A 432 11.23 20.59 12.50
N MET A 433 11.27 20.77 11.17
CA MET A 433 10.43 20.00 10.23
C MET A 433 10.75 18.51 10.22
N GLU A 434 11.97 18.11 10.62
CA GLU A 434 12.41 16.70 10.57
C GLU A 434 12.37 15.99 11.91
N ARG A 435 12.30 16.74 13.01
CA ARG A 435 12.40 16.21 14.38
C ARG A 435 11.35 15.14 14.71
N TYR A 436 10.16 15.22 14.11
CA TYR A 436 9.05 14.27 14.30
C TYR A 436 8.51 13.71 12.98
N ALA A 437 9.31 13.74 11.91
CA ALA A 437 8.93 13.23 10.60
C ALA A 437 9.24 11.73 10.45
N SER A 438 8.41 11.03 9.68
CA SER A 438 8.57 9.62 9.27
C SER A 438 8.92 8.70 10.43
N GLY A 439 7.96 8.50 11.34
CA GLY A 439 8.16 7.74 12.57
C GLY A 439 6.88 7.52 13.38
N LEU A 440 7.04 7.00 14.59
CA LEU A 440 5.94 6.82 15.55
C LEU A 440 6.04 7.85 16.68
N LEU A 441 5.03 8.71 16.78
CA LEU A 441 4.91 9.73 17.82
C LEU A 441 3.99 9.26 18.94
N ALA A 442 4.50 9.23 20.17
CA ALA A 442 3.72 8.92 21.35
C ALA A 442 3.47 10.20 22.17
N LEU A 443 2.21 10.57 22.32
CA LEU A 443 1.78 11.72 23.12
C LEU A 443 0.91 11.26 24.27
N ASN A 444 0.93 11.98 25.39
CA ASN A 444 -0.10 11.84 26.40
C ASN A 444 -1.44 12.34 25.82
N ALA A 445 -2.47 11.50 25.77
CA ALA A 445 -3.72 11.85 25.07
C ALA A 445 -4.49 12.97 25.79
N SER A 446 -4.39 13.07 27.11
CA SER A 446 -5.08 14.12 27.88
C SER A 446 -4.42 15.51 27.76
N THR A 447 -3.11 15.58 27.52
CA THR A 447 -2.34 16.84 27.60
C THR A 447 -1.59 17.22 26.33
N GLY A 448 -1.45 16.31 25.36
CA GLY A 448 -0.67 16.53 24.14
C GLY A 448 0.83 16.56 24.33
N LYS A 449 1.34 16.31 25.55
CA LYS A 449 2.78 16.32 25.84
C LYS A 449 3.46 15.09 25.26
N LEU A 450 4.67 15.29 24.73
CA LEU A 450 5.51 14.20 24.23
C LEU A 450 5.81 13.18 25.33
N ALA A 451 5.49 11.92 25.07
CA ALA A 451 5.97 10.78 25.87
C ALA A 451 7.30 10.29 25.30
N TRP A 452 7.33 9.96 24.00
CA TRP A 452 8.52 9.56 23.26
C TRP A 452 8.27 9.64 21.74
N PHE A 453 9.34 9.56 20.95
CA PHE A 453 9.28 9.47 19.49
C PHE A 453 10.34 8.49 18.98
N TYR A 454 9.99 7.68 17.98
CA TYR A 454 10.92 6.81 17.29
C TYR A 454 10.88 7.08 15.78
N GLN A 455 12.01 7.50 15.20
CA GLN A 455 12.12 7.80 13.78
C GLN A 455 12.42 6.52 12.98
N THR A 456 11.62 6.26 11.94
CA THR A 456 11.75 5.06 11.09
C THR A 456 12.51 5.34 9.79
N VAL A 457 12.53 6.61 9.35
CA VAL A 457 13.32 7.07 8.20
C VAL A 457 13.91 8.44 8.52
N HIS A 458 15.23 8.57 8.38
CA HIS A 458 15.96 9.82 8.49
C HIS A 458 15.92 10.58 7.17
N HIS A 459 15.56 11.87 7.18
CA HIS A 459 15.53 12.73 6.00
C HIS A 459 14.83 12.06 4.81
N ASP A 460 13.53 11.79 4.95
CA ASP A 460 12.74 10.99 4.02
C ASP A 460 12.51 11.70 2.68
N LEU A 461 12.99 11.11 1.57
CA LEU A 461 12.85 11.65 0.21
C LEU A 461 11.99 10.75 -0.69
N TRP A 462 11.22 9.84 -0.09
CA TRP A 462 10.59 8.73 -0.80
C TRP A 462 9.11 8.56 -0.47
N ASP A 463 8.53 9.48 0.32
CA ASP A 463 7.18 9.34 0.86
C ASP A 463 7.06 7.99 1.61
N MET A 464 7.92 7.82 2.63
CA MET A 464 8.03 6.64 3.48
C MET A 464 7.40 6.89 4.86
N ASP A 465 6.26 7.56 4.85
CA ASP A 465 5.34 7.69 5.97
C ASP A 465 5.13 6.37 6.70
N VAL A 466 4.81 6.45 8.00
CA VAL A 466 4.27 5.30 8.72
C VAL A 466 2.78 5.20 8.37
N PRO A 467 2.35 4.20 7.59
CA PRO A 467 1.10 4.31 6.84
C PRO A 467 -0.10 3.70 7.55
N ALA A 468 0.08 3.05 8.71
CA ALA A 468 -0.94 2.19 9.29
C ALA A 468 -1.12 2.36 10.80
N GLN A 469 -2.28 1.92 11.30
CA GLN A 469 -2.51 1.79 12.73
C GLN A 469 -1.47 0.86 13.36
N PRO A 470 -0.72 1.32 14.37
CA PRO A 470 0.20 0.46 15.08
C PRO A 470 -0.60 -0.47 16.01
N THR A 471 -0.06 -1.66 16.28
CA THR A 471 -0.79 -2.68 17.06
C THR A 471 -0.12 -2.91 18.40
N LEU A 472 -0.86 -2.73 19.49
CA LEU A 472 -0.40 -3.00 20.84
C LEU A 472 -0.57 -4.49 21.16
N ALA A 473 0.43 -5.08 21.80
CA ALA A 473 0.37 -6.46 22.28
C ALA A 473 1.29 -6.67 23.49
N ASP A 474 1.09 -7.78 24.20
CA ASP A 474 2.00 -8.24 25.26
C ASP A 474 2.62 -9.57 24.85
N ILE A 475 3.88 -9.55 24.42
CA ILE A 475 4.60 -10.76 23.99
C ILE A 475 5.38 -11.38 25.14
N THR A 476 5.67 -12.67 25.03
CA THR A 476 6.55 -13.37 25.96
C THR A 476 7.97 -13.41 25.41
N ASP A 477 8.94 -12.83 26.14
CA ASP A 477 10.34 -12.92 25.72
C ASP A 477 10.95 -14.31 25.99
N LYS A 478 12.20 -14.51 25.54
CA LYS A 478 12.93 -15.78 25.73
C LYS A 478 13.15 -16.16 27.21
N SER A 479 13.01 -15.21 28.14
CA SER A 479 13.12 -15.44 29.58
C SER A 479 11.77 -15.78 30.24
N GLY A 480 10.68 -15.75 29.48
CA GLY A 480 9.31 -15.95 29.99
C GLY A 480 8.68 -14.68 30.54
N LYS A 481 9.33 -13.51 30.41
CA LYS A 481 8.79 -12.23 30.89
C LYS A 481 7.86 -11.64 29.83
N LYS A 482 6.71 -11.13 30.28
CA LYS A 482 5.82 -10.34 29.41
C LYS A 482 6.41 -8.97 29.13
N VAL A 483 6.49 -8.62 27.86
CA VAL A 483 7.02 -7.36 27.36
C VAL A 483 5.89 -6.60 26.65
N PRO A 484 5.58 -5.37 27.08
CA PRO A 484 4.55 -4.57 26.44
C PRO A 484 5.08 -3.97 25.14
N VAL A 485 4.61 -4.47 23.99
CA VAL A 485 5.10 -4.07 22.68
C VAL A 485 4.06 -3.28 21.88
N ILE A 486 4.57 -2.55 20.89
CA ILE A 486 3.82 -1.96 19.79
C ILE A 486 4.49 -2.33 18.47
N TYR A 487 3.70 -2.87 17.53
CA TYR A 487 4.14 -3.20 16.18
C TYR A 487 3.87 -2.03 15.25
N VAL A 488 4.90 -1.61 14.51
CA VAL A 488 4.86 -0.45 13.61
C VAL A 488 5.28 -0.91 12.21
N PRO A 489 4.33 -1.39 11.39
CA PRO A 489 4.59 -1.68 9.98
C PRO A 489 4.83 -0.38 9.20
N THR A 490 5.81 -0.36 8.30
CA THR A 490 6.20 0.85 7.55
C THR A 490 6.27 0.61 6.04
N LYS A 491 6.17 1.68 5.24
CA LYS A 491 6.25 1.60 3.77
C LYS A 491 7.54 0.90 3.27
N THR A 492 8.64 1.01 4.02
CA THR A 492 9.92 0.33 3.70
C THR A 492 9.91 -1.20 3.83
N GLY A 493 8.80 -1.78 4.33
CA GLY A 493 8.67 -3.21 4.64
C GLY A 493 9.24 -3.62 5.99
N ASN A 494 9.82 -2.69 6.76
CA ASN A 494 10.18 -2.93 8.15
C ASN A 494 8.93 -3.00 9.03
N ILE A 495 8.93 -3.91 10.01
CA ILE A 495 8.04 -3.85 11.18
C ILE A 495 8.92 -3.51 12.37
N PHE A 496 8.85 -2.29 12.86
CA PHE A 496 9.54 -1.92 14.10
C PHE A 496 8.73 -2.44 15.28
N VAL A 497 9.41 -3.12 16.21
CA VAL A 497 8.80 -3.61 17.44
C VAL A 497 9.41 -2.84 18.60
N LEU A 498 8.62 -1.96 19.19
CA LEU A 498 9.07 -1.06 20.25
C LEU A 498 8.39 -1.43 21.56
N ASN A 499 9.02 -1.12 22.68
CA ASN A 499 8.37 -1.12 23.97
C ASN A 499 7.44 0.09 24.03
N ARG A 500 6.13 -0.15 24.15
CA ARG A 500 5.12 0.91 24.02
C ARG A 500 5.17 1.95 25.15
N THR A 501 5.86 1.68 26.26
CA THR A 501 5.97 2.63 27.37
C THR A 501 7.04 3.70 27.16
N ASN A 502 8.09 3.41 26.39
CA ASN A 502 9.28 4.26 26.28
C ASN A 502 9.88 4.38 24.88
N GLY A 503 9.38 3.63 23.88
CA GLY A 503 9.86 3.67 22.50
C GLY A 503 11.16 2.92 22.24
N GLU A 504 11.70 2.19 23.23
CA GLU A 504 12.92 1.40 23.05
C GLU A 504 12.69 0.19 22.14
N LEU A 505 13.67 -0.13 21.29
CA LEU A 505 13.61 -1.29 20.40
C LEU A 505 13.57 -2.60 21.19
N VAL A 506 12.56 -3.42 20.91
CA VAL A 506 12.45 -4.81 21.39
C VAL A 506 12.99 -5.78 20.35
N VAL A 507 12.69 -5.52 19.07
CA VAL A 507 13.40 -6.14 17.93
C VAL A 507 14.47 -5.17 17.45
N PRO A 508 15.75 -5.59 17.31
CA PRO A 508 16.80 -4.70 16.84
C PRO A 508 16.50 -4.10 15.45
N ALA A 509 16.88 -2.85 15.27
CA ALA A 509 16.83 -2.16 13.99
C ALA A 509 18.17 -1.44 13.74
N PRO A 510 19.24 -2.16 13.40
CA PRO A 510 20.56 -1.56 13.20
C PRO A 510 20.56 -0.52 12.06
N GLU A 511 21.33 0.54 12.27
CA GLU A 511 21.67 1.52 11.23
C GLU A 511 22.51 0.86 10.14
N LYS A 512 22.06 0.94 8.89
CA LYS A 512 22.79 0.42 7.73
C LYS A 512 23.08 1.54 6.72
N PRO A 513 24.25 1.54 6.07
CA PRO A 513 24.55 2.45 4.98
C PRO A 513 23.52 2.31 3.84
N VAL A 514 23.08 3.44 3.31
CA VAL A 514 22.13 3.51 2.19
C VAL A 514 22.75 4.24 0.99
N PRO A 515 22.23 4.04 -0.24
CA PRO A 515 22.75 4.72 -1.42
C PRO A 515 22.85 6.25 -1.26
N GLN A 516 23.92 6.85 -1.79
CA GLN A 516 24.26 8.26 -1.61
C GLN A 516 24.32 9.02 -2.94
N GLY A 517 24.40 10.35 -2.92
CA GLY A 517 24.42 11.19 -4.13
C GLY A 517 23.07 11.87 -4.34
N PRO A 518 22.77 12.92 -3.54
CA PRO A 518 21.50 13.65 -3.59
C PRO A 518 21.30 14.37 -4.93
N ALA A 519 20.04 14.70 -5.21
CA ALA A 519 19.71 15.72 -6.19
C ALA A 519 20.32 17.08 -5.78
N LYS A 520 20.54 17.96 -6.76
CA LYS A 520 21.15 19.27 -6.51
C LYS A 520 20.33 20.09 -5.49
N GLY A 521 21.01 20.60 -4.46
CA GLY A 521 20.38 21.42 -3.42
C GLY A 521 19.72 20.63 -2.29
N ASP A 522 19.84 19.30 -2.31
CA ASP A 522 19.33 18.41 -1.25
C ASP A 522 20.46 17.75 -0.45
N ARG A 523 20.11 17.03 0.62
CA ARG A 523 21.02 16.21 1.44
C ARG A 523 20.51 14.78 1.53
N LEU A 524 21.29 13.88 2.15
CA LEU A 524 20.86 12.51 2.47
C LEU A 524 21.34 12.16 3.87
N SER A 525 20.61 11.26 4.53
CA SER A 525 21.15 10.54 5.67
C SER A 525 22.16 9.48 5.20
N PRO A 526 23.32 9.33 5.87
CA PRO A 526 24.29 8.28 5.51
C PRO A 526 23.78 6.87 5.82
N THR A 527 22.89 6.74 6.81
CA THR A 527 22.32 5.47 7.26
C THR A 527 20.82 5.57 7.45
N GLN A 528 20.16 4.42 7.49
CA GLN A 528 18.77 4.27 7.91
C GLN A 528 18.64 3.08 8.86
N PRO A 529 17.61 3.04 9.73
CA PRO A 529 17.34 1.89 10.56
C PRO A 529 16.66 0.76 9.77
N PHE A 530 17.17 -0.47 9.91
CA PHE A 530 16.61 -1.66 9.26
C PHE A 530 16.18 -2.66 10.33
N SER A 531 14.87 -2.74 10.63
CA SER A 531 14.33 -3.75 11.55
C SER A 531 14.71 -5.16 11.10
N GLU A 532 15.09 -6.01 12.06
CA GLU A 532 15.30 -7.44 11.84
C GLU A 532 13.98 -8.19 11.54
N LEU A 533 12.82 -7.61 11.91
CA LEU A 533 11.51 -8.09 11.49
C LEU A 533 11.05 -7.29 10.26
N THR A 534 11.05 -7.92 9.09
CA THR A 534 10.75 -7.24 7.83
C THR A 534 10.20 -8.18 6.76
N PHE A 535 9.35 -7.63 5.87
CA PHE A 535 8.92 -8.26 4.62
C PHE A 535 9.73 -7.79 3.40
N ARG A 536 10.68 -6.86 3.59
CA ARG A 536 11.52 -6.35 2.51
C ARG A 536 12.39 -7.48 1.95
N PRO A 537 12.44 -7.67 0.63
CA PRO A 537 13.32 -8.66 0.03
C PRO A 537 14.79 -8.37 0.35
N GLU A 538 15.55 -9.42 0.69
CA GLU A 538 16.98 -9.28 0.95
C GLU A 538 17.77 -8.94 -0.31
N LYS A 539 17.33 -9.46 -1.46
CA LYS A 539 17.97 -9.24 -2.75
C LYS A 539 17.42 -7.99 -3.42
N LYS A 540 18.31 -7.25 -4.07
CA LYS A 540 17.93 -6.14 -4.96
C LYS A 540 17.19 -6.70 -6.18
N LEU A 541 16.26 -5.92 -6.71
CA LEU A 541 15.69 -6.18 -8.03
C LEU A 541 16.80 -6.18 -9.09
N THR A 542 16.58 -6.98 -10.12
CA THR A 542 17.47 -7.19 -11.25
C THR A 542 16.64 -7.25 -12.54
N GLY A 543 17.31 -7.35 -13.69
CA GLY A 543 16.62 -7.59 -14.95
C GLY A 543 15.80 -8.88 -14.97
N ALA A 544 16.08 -9.86 -14.10
CA ALA A 544 15.29 -11.09 -14.01
C ALA A 544 13.89 -10.86 -13.41
N ASP A 545 13.75 -9.87 -12.54
CA ASP A 545 12.50 -9.53 -11.84
C ASP A 545 11.55 -8.71 -12.72
N MET A 546 12.02 -8.26 -13.88
CA MET A 546 11.19 -7.50 -14.82
C MET A 546 10.19 -8.42 -15.52
N TRP A 547 8.93 -8.17 -15.22
CA TRP A 547 7.78 -8.84 -15.82
C TRP A 547 7.20 -8.03 -16.98
N GLY A 548 6.62 -8.72 -17.95
CA GLY A 548 5.85 -8.12 -19.03
C GLY A 548 4.72 -9.07 -19.44
N ALA A 549 3.73 -8.56 -20.18
CA ALA A 549 2.67 -9.43 -20.71
C ALA A 549 3.23 -10.41 -21.76
N THR A 550 4.26 -9.99 -22.49
CA THR A 550 4.96 -10.80 -23.49
C THR A 550 6.49 -10.69 -23.42
N ILE A 551 7.20 -11.54 -24.16
CA ILE A 551 8.66 -11.42 -24.36
C ILE A 551 9.09 -10.02 -24.89
N TYR A 552 8.21 -9.34 -25.64
CA TYR A 552 8.47 -8.01 -26.16
C TYR A 552 8.33 -6.94 -25.07
N ASP A 553 7.24 -7.00 -24.29
CA ASP A 553 7.03 -6.08 -23.17
C ASP A 553 8.09 -6.29 -22.09
N GLN A 554 8.47 -7.54 -21.84
CA GLN A 554 9.54 -7.86 -20.90
C GLN A 554 10.87 -7.23 -21.33
N LEU A 555 11.21 -7.27 -22.62
CA LEU A 555 12.40 -6.59 -23.14
C LEU A 555 12.33 -5.09 -22.85
N VAL A 556 11.18 -4.46 -23.08
CA VAL A 556 10.98 -3.03 -22.78
C VAL A 556 11.10 -2.75 -21.28
N CYS A 557 10.46 -3.54 -20.42
CA CYS A 557 10.56 -3.41 -18.97
C CYS A 557 12.00 -3.54 -18.46
N ARG A 558 12.78 -4.47 -19.03
CA ARG A 558 14.22 -4.60 -18.73
C ARG A 558 15.01 -3.38 -19.18
N VAL A 559 14.74 -2.85 -20.37
CA VAL A 559 15.38 -1.62 -20.84
C VAL A 559 15.04 -0.45 -19.92
N MET A 560 13.78 -0.30 -19.53
CA MET A 560 13.33 0.73 -18.59
C MET A 560 14.05 0.60 -17.26
N PHE A 561 14.11 -0.60 -16.67
CA PHE A 561 14.84 -0.87 -15.43
C PHE A 561 16.30 -0.44 -15.52
N HIS A 562 17.02 -0.89 -16.55
CA HIS A 562 18.44 -0.56 -16.72
C HIS A 562 18.69 0.91 -17.14
N SER A 563 17.66 1.65 -17.56
CA SER A 563 17.76 3.08 -17.85
C SER A 563 17.57 3.95 -16.59
N LEU A 564 17.00 3.37 -15.51
CA LEU A 564 16.77 4.06 -14.24
C LEU A 564 17.92 3.83 -13.27
N ARG A 565 18.08 4.73 -12.31
CA ARG A 565 18.97 4.53 -11.17
C ARG A 565 18.29 3.55 -10.20
N TYR A 566 18.97 2.46 -9.87
CA TYR A 566 18.52 1.56 -8.82
C TYR A 566 19.71 0.92 -8.11
N GLU A 567 19.87 1.26 -6.84
CA GLU A 567 20.96 0.78 -5.97
C GLU A 567 20.41 0.05 -4.74
N GLY A 568 19.11 -0.23 -4.71
CA GLY A 568 18.37 -0.86 -3.60
C GLY A 568 17.37 0.10 -2.95
N THR A 569 16.85 -0.28 -1.79
CA THR A 569 16.00 0.58 -0.97
C THR A 569 16.73 1.88 -0.63
N PHE A 570 16.00 2.99 -0.60
CA PHE A 570 16.54 4.35 -0.42
C PHE A 570 17.49 4.81 -1.53
N THR A 571 17.37 4.28 -2.76
CA THR A 571 18.02 4.93 -3.91
C THR A 571 17.44 6.34 -4.05
N PRO A 572 18.27 7.41 -4.00
CA PRO A 572 17.75 8.77 -3.94
C PRO A 572 17.11 9.20 -5.27
N PRO A 573 16.16 10.16 -5.23
CA PRO A 573 15.61 10.80 -6.43
C PRO A 573 16.72 11.36 -7.33
N SER A 574 16.56 11.27 -8.65
CA SER A 574 17.58 11.75 -9.60
C SER A 574 16.98 12.26 -10.91
N GLU A 575 17.76 13.08 -11.64
CA GLU A 575 17.37 13.62 -12.94
C GLU A 575 17.28 12.54 -14.03
N GLN A 576 18.07 11.46 -13.94
CA GLN A 576 17.96 10.32 -14.87
C GLN A 576 16.67 9.51 -14.65
N GLY A 577 16.02 9.68 -13.49
CA GLY A 577 14.97 8.83 -12.99
C GLY A 577 15.51 7.71 -12.10
N THR A 578 14.79 7.44 -11.04
CA THR A 578 15.10 6.44 -10.01
C THR A 578 13.96 5.45 -9.92
N LEU A 579 14.29 4.16 -9.83
CA LEU A 579 13.34 3.14 -9.39
C LEU A 579 13.40 3.08 -7.86
N VAL A 580 12.27 3.29 -7.21
CA VAL A 580 12.13 3.23 -5.76
C VAL A 580 11.43 1.91 -5.42
N PHE A 581 12.11 1.06 -4.64
CA PHE A 581 11.55 -0.21 -4.16
C PHE A 581 12.00 -0.53 -2.72
N PRO A 582 11.06 -0.80 -1.78
CA PRO A 582 9.60 -0.63 -1.92
C PRO A 582 9.21 0.78 -2.38
N GLY A 583 8.08 0.91 -3.07
CA GLY A 583 7.58 2.18 -3.58
C GLY A 583 6.97 3.09 -2.53
N ASN A 584 6.33 4.19 -2.95
CA ASN A 584 5.70 5.14 -2.03
C ASN A 584 4.32 4.69 -1.52
N LEU A 585 3.66 3.72 -2.18
CA LEU A 585 2.61 2.92 -1.53
C LEU A 585 3.18 1.88 -0.55
N GLY A 586 4.50 1.78 -0.46
CA GLY A 586 5.19 0.90 0.47
C GLY A 586 4.94 -0.60 0.26
N MET A 587 5.46 -1.39 1.20
CA MET A 587 5.00 -2.76 1.42
C MET A 587 3.85 -2.84 2.41
N PHE A 588 3.67 -1.82 3.24
CA PHE A 588 2.51 -1.69 4.11
C PHE A 588 1.82 -0.39 3.76
N GLU A 589 0.49 -0.41 3.88
CA GLU A 589 -0.42 0.73 3.72
C GLU A 589 -1.40 0.75 4.92
N TRP A 590 -2.42 1.62 4.89
CA TRP A 590 -3.43 1.86 5.95
C TRP A 590 -4.10 0.62 6.56
N GLY A 591 -4.06 -0.53 5.89
CA GLY A 591 -4.57 -1.81 6.37
C GLY A 591 -3.88 -2.32 7.63
N GLY A 592 -2.59 -2.08 7.81
CA GLY A 592 -1.83 -2.48 9.00
C GLY A 592 -1.73 -3.99 9.23
N LEU A 593 -1.70 -4.40 10.51
CA LEU A 593 -1.55 -5.79 10.93
C LEU A 593 -2.78 -6.27 11.71
N ALA A 594 -3.00 -7.58 11.72
CA ALA A 594 -3.88 -8.23 12.69
C ALA A 594 -3.04 -9.10 13.64
N VAL A 595 -3.27 -9.01 14.94
CA VAL A 595 -2.51 -9.75 15.96
C VAL A 595 -3.46 -10.56 16.83
N ASP A 596 -3.38 -11.88 16.70
CA ASP A 596 -3.98 -12.82 17.64
C ASP A 596 -3.15 -12.80 18.93
N THR A 597 -3.62 -12.03 19.91
CA THR A 597 -2.96 -11.82 21.19
C THR A 597 -3.01 -13.06 22.09
N ASP A 598 -3.91 -14.01 21.82
CA ASP A 598 -4.04 -15.25 22.57
C ASP A 598 -3.01 -16.29 22.11
N ARG A 599 -2.73 -16.33 20.80
CA ARG A 599 -1.79 -17.26 20.17
C ARG A 599 -0.42 -16.66 19.87
N GLU A 600 -0.25 -15.36 20.09
CA GLU A 600 0.93 -14.59 19.73
C GLU A 600 1.28 -14.68 18.22
N ILE A 601 0.24 -14.63 17.36
CA ILE A 601 0.38 -14.69 15.89
C ILE A 601 0.06 -13.33 15.27
N ALA A 602 0.94 -12.83 14.40
CA ALA A 602 0.67 -11.66 13.57
C ALA A 602 0.39 -12.08 12.11
N ILE A 603 -0.66 -11.51 11.52
CA ILE A 603 -1.03 -11.68 10.12
C ILE A 603 -0.83 -10.33 9.42
N ALA A 604 -0.12 -10.37 8.30
CA ALA A 604 0.27 -9.22 7.50
C ALA A 604 -0.13 -9.42 6.03
N ASN A 605 -0.40 -8.34 5.31
CA ASN A 605 -0.73 -8.32 3.89
C ASN A 605 0.24 -7.40 3.11
N PRO A 606 1.53 -7.80 2.96
CA PRO A 606 2.51 -6.94 2.33
C PRO A 606 2.26 -6.75 0.82
N ILE A 607 2.62 -5.58 0.32
CA ILE A 607 2.57 -5.18 -1.10
C ILE A 607 4.00 -5.13 -1.65
N ALA A 608 4.18 -5.36 -2.95
CA ALA A 608 5.48 -5.25 -3.62
C ALA A 608 5.36 -4.45 -4.93
N LEU A 609 5.13 -3.14 -4.81
CA LEU A 609 4.97 -2.23 -5.96
C LEU A 609 6.13 -1.22 -6.03
N PRO A 610 6.94 -1.22 -7.11
CA PRO A 610 7.98 -0.21 -7.31
C PRO A 610 7.42 1.05 -7.98
N PHE A 611 8.07 2.19 -7.75
CA PHE A 611 7.69 3.47 -8.35
C PHE A 611 8.85 4.09 -9.13
N ARG A 612 8.54 4.84 -10.18
CA ARG A 612 9.50 5.66 -10.89
C ARG A 612 9.41 7.09 -10.37
N LEU A 613 10.52 7.58 -9.85
CA LEU A 613 10.66 8.95 -9.36
C LEU A 613 11.67 9.70 -10.22
N GLN A 614 11.37 10.92 -10.66
CA GLN A 614 12.31 11.72 -11.45
C GLN A 614 12.21 13.19 -11.06
N THR A 615 13.34 13.80 -10.73
CA THR A 615 13.42 15.24 -10.48
C THR A 615 13.59 15.96 -11.81
N ASP A 616 12.71 16.92 -12.11
CA ASP A 616 12.81 17.75 -13.31
C ASP A 616 13.11 19.21 -12.92
N PRO A 617 14.39 19.65 -12.97
CA PRO A 617 14.76 21.02 -12.64
C PRO A 617 14.25 22.05 -13.66
N ALA A 618 13.77 21.62 -14.83
CA ALA A 618 13.29 22.49 -15.91
C ALA A 618 11.76 22.63 -15.94
N ARG A 619 11.02 21.82 -15.18
CA ARG A 619 9.57 21.98 -15.06
C ARG A 619 9.29 23.28 -14.30
N PRO A 620 8.62 24.28 -14.92
CA PRO A 620 8.21 25.45 -14.16
C PRO A 620 7.39 24.99 -12.96
N ARG A 621 7.66 25.55 -11.78
CA ARG A 621 6.76 25.42 -10.63
C ARG A 621 5.35 25.70 -11.15
N GLN A 622 4.39 24.81 -10.90
CA GLN A 622 3.01 25.17 -11.20
C GLN A 622 2.76 26.53 -10.54
N PRO A 623 2.21 27.51 -11.27
CA PRO A 623 2.05 28.85 -10.74
C PRO A 623 1.20 28.79 -9.47
N ASP A 624 1.72 29.49 -8.47
CA ASP A 624 1.28 29.59 -7.06
C ASP A 624 -0.24 29.67 -6.84
#